data_AF-A0A7Z2W0H9-F1
#
_entry.id   AF-A0A7Z2W0H9-F1
#
_cell.length_a   1.000
_cell.length_b   1.000
_cell.length_c   1.000
_cell.angle_alpha   90.00
_cell.angle_beta   90.00
_cell.angle_gamma   90.00
#
_symmetry.space_group_name_H-M   'P 1'
#
loop_
_entity.id
_entity.type
_entity.pdbx_description
1 polymer ?
#
loop_
_entity_poly.entity_id
_entity_poly.type
_entity_poly.pdbx_seq_one_letter_code
_entity_poly.pdbx_strand_id
1 'polypeptide(L)'
;MDYQRELAFRFPLMRGEDVMLVQLALTAIRTDPPCGTPDGVYGNATRMSLMDFQRTQGLPVDGVVGPRTWIALFQAADEKRAAGSVLKRAAAALPPAGFPLSEAKALETRRWIMSHFGDRLLAGLKGSGLDAELVCAIACKETAPVWLGWTSRLAPDAVLMRCVFDASGDVPGTKRSAFPRNTAEFRDLYGSALTDDLIGEANKTRRLRGYPDAAWVYRGYGLFQYDIQHIENDREFFADKLWYQFDACLDRFKREMSDKLRASNGVLADAVRRYNGSGPMAEQYRDQVLAMSEWLHTAAAEPAGALLA
;
A
#
# COMPACT_ATOMS: atom_id res chain seq x y z
N MET A 1 31.48 24.68 -3.56
CA MET A 1 31.97 23.76 -4.62
C MET A 1 33.14 24.43 -5.31
N ASP A 2 34.21 23.69 -5.58
CA ASP A 2 35.50 24.23 -6.03
C ASP A 2 35.71 23.97 -7.55
N TYR A 3 34.73 24.33 -8.37
CA TYR A 3 34.85 24.25 -9.83
C TYR A 3 35.31 25.60 -10.36
N GLN A 4 36.57 25.67 -10.82
CA GLN A 4 37.19 26.92 -11.22
C GLN A 4 37.30 27.11 -12.74
N ARG A 5 37.06 26.07 -13.55
CA ARG A 5 37.12 26.19 -15.01
C ARG A 5 35.75 26.50 -15.61
N GLU A 6 35.73 27.37 -16.61
CA GLU A 6 34.53 27.66 -17.40
C GLU A 6 34.21 26.50 -18.34
N LEU A 7 32.94 26.11 -18.41
CA LEU A 7 32.46 25.09 -19.36
C LEU A 7 31.68 25.75 -20.49
N ALA A 8 31.99 25.38 -21.73
CA ALA A 8 31.34 25.95 -22.91
C ALA A 8 31.35 24.96 -24.09
N PHE A 9 30.44 25.18 -25.03
CA PHE A 9 30.41 24.44 -26.28
C PHE A 9 31.55 24.92 -27.19
N ARG A 10 32.63 24.15 -27.25
CA ARG A 10 33.84 24.44 -28.04
C ARG A 10 34.46 23.17 -28.59
N PHE A 11 35.36 23.29 -29.56
CA PHE A 11 36.10 22.16 -30.12
C PHE A 11 37.56 22.16 -29.62
N PRO A 12 38.08 21.02 -29.11
CA PRO A 12 37.36 19.77 -28.82
C PRO A 12 36.31 19.94 -27.71
N LEU A 13 35.22 19.15 -27.78
CA LEU A 13 34.14 19.20 -26.80
C LEU A 13 34.68 18.96 -25.39
N MET A 14 34.22 19.77 -24.45
CA MET A 14 34.61 19.63 -23.05
C MET A 14 34.00 18.36 -22.45
N ARG A 15 34.78 17.67 -21.64
CA ARG A 15 34.38 16.42 -20.98
C ARG A 15 34.83 16.41 -19.53
N GLY A 16 34.09 15.69 -18.68
CA GLY A 16 34.47 15.46 -17.29
C GLY A 16 33.28 15.28 -16.35
N GLU A 17 33.62 15.00 -15.09
CA GLU A 17 32.66 14.90 -14.00
C GLU A 17 31.93 16.22 -13.73
N ASP A 18 32.62 17.35 -13.89
CA ASP A 18 32.04 18.68 -13.77
C ASP A 18 30.96 18.96 -14.83
N VAL A 19 31.16 18.49 -16.06
CA VAL A 19 30.14 18.52 -17.12
C VAL A 19 28.95 17.64 -16.75
N MET A 20 29.20 16.42 -16.26
CA MET A 20 28.15 15.50 -15.80
C MET A 20 27.30 16.12 -14.69
N LEU A 21 27.92 16.82 -13.74
CA LEU A 21 27.22 17.49 -12.64
C LEU A 21 26.33 18.64 -13.11
N VAL A 22 26.78 19.42 -14.10
CA VAL A 22 25.93 20.44 -14.76
C VAL A 22 24.73 19.78 -15.42
N GLN A 23 24.93 18.70 -16.17
CA GLN A 23 23.85 17.98 -16.85
C GLN A 23 22.85 17.37 -15.85
N LEU A 24 23.33 16.85 -14.72
CA LEU A 24 22.50 16.36 -13.62
C LEU A 24 21.68 17.50 -12.99
N ALA A 25 22.29 18.67 -12.75
CA ALA A 25 21.61 19.84 -12.20
C ALA A 25 20.54 20.37 -13.16
N LEU A 26 20.86 20.51 -14.45
CA LEU A 26 19.90 20.93 -15.49
C LEU A 26 18.72 19.95 -15.61
N THR A 27 19.00 18.64 -15.55
CA THR A 27 17.97 17.60 -15.51
C THR A 27 17.09 17.72 -14.27
N ALA A 28 17.66 18.00 -13.08
CA ALA A 28 16.90 18.19 -11.85
C ALA A 28 15.97 19.42 -11.91
N ILE A 29 16.39 20.48 -12.59
CA ILE A 29 15.63 21.73 -12.76
C ILE A 29 14.53 21.60 -13.82
N ARG A 30 14.66 20.64 -14.76
CA ARG A 30 13.71 20.36 -15.86
C ARG A 30 13.58 21.53 -16.85
N THR A 31 14.70 21.98 -17.41
CA THR A 31 14.75 23.01 -18.47
C THR A 31 14.02 22.59 -19.75
N ASP A 32 13.66 23.55 -20.60
CA ASP A 32 13.08 23.32 -21.93
C ASP A 32 13.88 24.08 -23.02
N PRO A 33 14.64 23.37 -23.89
CA PRO A 33 14.66 21.92 -24.08
C PRO A 33 15.40 21.17 -22.97
N PRO A 34 15.11 19.87 -22.79
CA PRO A 34 15.82 19.04 -21.81
C PRO A 34 17.28 18.82 -22.21
N CYS A 35 18.17 18.76 -21.20
CA CYS A 35 19.59 18.48 -21.40
C CYS A 35 19.88 17.10 -21.99
N GLY A 36 18.94 16.15 -21.89
CA GLY A 36 19.12 14.75 -22.26
C GLY A 36 19.78 13.93 -21.15
N THR A 37 20.18 12.70 -21.47
CA THR A 37 20.90 11.82 -20.53
C THR A 37 22.27 12.41 -20.21
N PRO A 38 22.60 12.65 -18.93
CA PRO A 38 23.93 13.08 -18.53
C PRO A 38 25.00 12.07 -18.98
N ASP A 39 25.94 12.51 -19.81
CA ASP A 39 26.99 11.70 -20.44
C ASP A 39 28.40 12.25 -20.17
N GLY A 40 28.50 13.38 -19.47
CA GLY A 40 29.76 14.06 -19.17
C GLY A 40 30.40 14.76 -20.38
N VAL A 41 29.66 15.00 -21.47
CA VAL A 41 30.12 15.69 -22.68
C VAL A 41 29.32 16.97 -22.91
N TYR A 42 30.00 18.11 -23.01
CA TYR A 42 29.35 19.42 -23.18
C TYR A 42 28.93 19.61 -24.65
N GLY A 43 27.86 18.95 -25.05
CA GLY A 43 27.30 18.98 -26.40
C GLY A 43 26.28 20.10 -26.62
N ASN A 44 25.66 20.12 -27.81
CA ASN A 44 24.66 21.12 -28.17
C ASN A 44 23.41 21.06 -27.27
N ALA A 45 22.99 19.86 -26.85
CA ALA A 45 21.86 19.69 -25.94
C ALA A 45 22.11 20.36 -24.57
N THR A 46 23.30 20.14 -23.98
CA THR A 46 23.71 20.80 -22.73
C THR A 46 23.77 22.31 -22.89
N ARG A 47 24.30 22.82 -24.02
CA ARG A 47 24.32 24.25 -24.31
C ARG A 47 22.92 24.85 -24.37
N MET A 48 22.00 24.23 -25.12
CA MET A 48 20.63 24.75 -25.28
C MET A 48 19.87 24.75 -23.95
N SER A 49 19.98 23.67 -23.18
CA SER A 49 19.40 23.55 -21.85
C SER A 49 19.99 24.59 -20.87
N LEU A 50 21.31 24.84 -20.93
CA LEU A 50 21.92 25.88 -20.12
C LEU A 50 21.47 27.29 -20.50
N MET A 51 21.33 27.57 -21.79
CA MET A 51 20.84 28.88 -22.24
C MET A 51 19.40 29.13 -21.79
N ASP A 52 18.55 28.10 -21.76
CA ASP A 52 17.22 28.19 -21.15
C ASP A 52 17.31 28.50 -19.65
N PHE A 53 18.12 27.74 -18.92
CA PHE A 53 18.38 28.01 -17.51
C PHE A 53 18.85 29.45 -17.26
N GLN A 54 19.87 29.91 -17.98
CA GLN A 54 20.40 31.27 -17.87
C GLN A 54 19.31 32.32 -18.12
N ARG A 55 18.45 32.10 -19.13
CA ARG A 55 17.31 32.98 -19.41
C ARG A 55 16.35 33.03 -18.23
N THR A 56 15.97 31.89 -17.65
CA THR A 56 15.04 31.83 -16.50
C THR A 56 15.61 32.47 -15.23
N GLN A 57 16.94 32.48 -15.08
CA GLN A 57 17.64 33.05 -13.92
C GLN A 57 18.12 34.50 -14.13
N GLY A 58 17.83 35.12 -15.28
CA GLY A 58 18.30 36.48 -15.59
C GLY A 58 19.83 36.61 -15.69
N LEU A 59 20.51 35.53 -16.09
CA LEU A 59 21.95 35.51 -16.35
C LEU A 59 22.24 35.84 -17.83
N PRO A 60 23.49 36.23 -18.17
CA PRO A 60 23.91 36.28 -19.57
C PRO A 60 23.63 34.94 -20.27
N VAL A 61 22.92 34.99 -21.41
CA VAL A 61 22.49 33.81 -22.16
C VAL A 61 23.54 33.45 -23.20
N ASP A 62 24.73 33.08 -22.75
CA ASP A 62 25.90 32.78 -23.58
C ASP A 62 26.15 31.27 -23.73
N GLY A 63 25.48 30.44 -22.93
CA GLY A 63 25.70 29.00 -22.88
C GLY A 63 27.05 28.63 -22.25
N VAL A 64 27.58 29.49 -21.37
CA VAL A 64 28.82 29.31 -20.62
C VAL A 64 28.55 29.12 -19.13
N VAL A 65 29.13 28.07 -18.56
CA VAL A 65 29.13 27.83 -17.11
C VAL A 65 30.29 28.60 -16.48
N GLY A 66 30.08 29.90 -16.25
CA GLY A 66 30.97 30.76 -15.46
C GLY A 66 30.62 30.74 -13.97
N PRO A 67 31.37 31.47 -13.11
CA PRO A 67 31.18 31.46 -11.66
C PRO A 67 29.75 31.78 -11.21
N ARG A 68 29.09 32.74 -11.86
CA ARG A 68 27.69 33.08 -11.56
C ARG A 68 26.73 31.97 -11.96
N THR A 69 26.96 31.34 -13.12
CA THR A 69 26.15 30.21 -13.60
C THR A 69 26.31 29.01 -12.67
N TRP A 70 27.53 28.70 -12.22
CA TRP A 70 27.79 27.62 -11.26
C TRP A 70 26.97 27.77 -9.97
N ILE A 71 27.02 28.95 -9.36
CA ILE A 71 26.31 29.24 -8.10
C ILE A 71 24.80 29.10 -8.31
N ALA A 72 24.25 29.81 -9.30
CA ALA A 72 22.82 29.81 -9.55
C ALA A 72 22.29 28.41 -9.90
N LEU A 73 23.02 27.65 -10.72
CA LEU A 73 22.59 26.34 -11.18
C LEU A 73 22.48 25.34 -10.02
N PHE A 74 23.49 25.26 -9.17
CA PHE A 74 23.45 24.33 -8.05
C PHE A 74 22.47 24.77 -6.96
N GLN A 75 22.34 26.08 -6.70
CA GLN A 75 21.31 26.58 -5.79
C GLN A 75 19.91 26.20 -6.27
N ALA A 76 19.58 26.46 -7.54
CA ALA A 76 18.28 26.09 -8.11
C ALA A 76 18.04 24.58 -8.11
N ALA A 77 19.07 23.77 -8.38
CA ALA A 77 18.96 22.31 -8.33
C ALA A 77 18.72 21.81 -6.90
N ASP A 78 19.39 22.40 -5.90
CA ASP A 78 19.21 22.06 -4.49
C ASP A 78 17.83 22.49 -3.98
N GLU A 79 17.35 23.67 -4.36
CA GLU A 79 15.99 24.13 -4.07
C GLU A 79 14.92 23.21 -4.68
N LYS A 80 15.08 22.80 -5.94
CA LYS A 80 14.17 21.85 -6.60
C LYS A 80 14.20 20.48 -5.94
N ARG A 81 15.36 20.00 -5.52
CA ARG A 81 15.48 18.75 -4.74
C ARG A 81 14.82 18.86 -3.38
N ALA A 82 15.02 19.96 -2.66
CA ALA A 82 14.40 20.21 -1.38
C ALA A 82 12.87 20.30 -1.51
N ALA A 83 12.36 21.07 -2.47
CA ALA A 83 10.92 21.16 -2.76
C ALA A 83 10.34 19.80 -3.17
N GLY A 84 11.06 19.03 -4.00
CA GLY A 84 10.67 17.66 -4.35
C GLY A 84 10.63 16.73 -3.13
N SER A 85 11.59 16.85 -2.22
CA SER A 85 11.60 16.11 -0.95
C SER A 85 10.44 16.52 -0.02
N VAL A 86 10.11 17.81 0.05
CA VAL A 86 8.98 18.33 0.83
C VAL A 86 7.66 17.85 0.24
N LEU A 87 7.48 17.92 -1.07
CA LEU A 87 6.30 17.38 -1.75
C LEU A 87 6.18 15.87 -1.59
N LYS A 88 7.31 15.14 -1.63
CA LYS A 88 7.32 13.69 -1.39
C LYS A 88 6.96 13.37 0.06
N ARG A 89 7.42 14.14 1.04
CA ARG A 89 7.00 14.04 2.45
C ARG A 89 5.53 14.38 2.65
N ALA A 90 5.04 15.45 2.04
CA ALA A 90 3.64 15.84 2.10
C ALA A 90 2.73 14.81 1.42
N ALA A 91 3.14 14.25 0.28
CA ALA A 91 2.43 13.16 -0.38
C ALA A 91 2.46 11.87 0.46
N ALA A 92 3.59 11.57 1.12
CA ALA A 92 3.72 10.45 2.07
C ALA A 92 3.01 10.70 3.42
N ALA A 93 2.51 11.91 3.68
CA ALA A 93 1.71 12.22 4.86
C ALA A 93 0.21 11.99 4.62
N LEU A 94 -0.22 11.82 3.37
CA LEU A 94 -1.62 11.53 3.05
C LEU A 94 -1.83 10.02 2.82
N PRO A 95 -2.96 9.45 3.28
CA PRO A 95 -3.33 8.09 2.92
C PRO A 95 -3.56 7.98 1.40
N PRO A 96 -3.36 6.80 0.79
CA PRO A 96 -3.53 6.62 -0.63
C PRO A 96 -4.93 6.99 -1.12
N ALA A 97 -5.00 7.66 -2.28
CA ALA A 97 -6.25 8.07 -2.89
C ALA A 97 -7.15 6.85 -3.20
N GLY A 98 -8.46 6.97 -2.93
CA GLY A 98 -9.44 5.91 -3.16
C GLY A 98 -9.38 4.74 -2.17
N PHE A 99 -8.69 4.89 -1.05
CA PHE A 99 -8.70 3.93 0.05
C PHE A 99 -10.02 4.03 0.84
N PRO A 100 -10.61 2.92 1.34
CA PRO A 100 -11.95 2.92 1.97
C PRO A 100 -12.04 3.63 3.32
N LEU A 101 -10.92 3.96 3.96
CA LEU A 101 -10.86 4.61 5.27
C LEU A 101 -10.19 5.99 5.16
N SER A 102 -10.67 6.92 5.98
CA SER A 102 -9.95 8.16 6.25
C SER A 102 -8.69 7.90 7.08
N GLU A 103 -7.79 8.87 7.09
CA GLU A 103 -6.56 8.87 7.87
C GLU A 103 -6.78 8.50 9.35
N ALA A 104 -7.69 9.23 10.01
CA ALA A 104 -8.02 9.02 11.41
C ALA A 104 -8.50 7.58 11.68
N LYS A 105 -9.32 7.02 10.78
CA LYS A 105 -9.83 5.66 10.92
C LYS A 105 -8.77 4.59 10.66
N ALA A 106 -7.83 4.85 9.74
CA ALA A 106 -6.70 3.94 9.50
C ALA A 106 -5.76 3.89 10.72
N LEU A 107 -5.47 5.04 11.33
CA LEU A 107 -4.68 5.10 12.58
C LEU A 107 -5.41 4.48 13.77
N GLU A 108 -6.72 4.70 13.87
CA GLU A 108 -7.56 4.05 14.89
C GLU A 108 -7.54 2.54 14.73
N THR A 109 -7.67 2.04 13.49
CA THR A 109 -7.59 0.61 13.16
C THR A 109 -6.24 0.03 13.59
N ARG A 110 -5.13 0.65 13.17
CA ARG A 110 -3.78 0.23 13.57
C ARG A 110 -3.62 0.24 15.09
N ARG A 111 -4.00 1.34 15.75
CA ARG A 111 -3.88 1.48 17.21
C ARG A 111 -4.65 0.38 17.92
N TRP A 112 -5.87 0.09 17.47
CA TRP A 112 -6.70 -0.95 18.04
C TRP A 112 -6.07 -2.34 17.88
N ILE A 113 -5.61 -2.71 16.68
CA ILE A 113 -4.94 -4.00 16.43
C ILE A 113 -3.69 -4.12 17.30
N MET A 114 -2.83 -3.10 17.31
CA MET A 114 -1.57 -3.15 18.07
C MET A 114 -1.80 -3.18 19.58
N SER A 115 -2.83 -2.49 20.09
CA SER A 115 -3.11 -2.46 21.53
C SER A 115 -3.68 -3.77 22.07
N HIS A 116 -4.39 -4.54 21.24
CA HIS A 116 -5.06 -5.78 21.67
C HIS A 116 -4.35 -7.05 21.22
N PHE A 117 -3.62 -6.99 20.11
CA PHE A 117 -2.99 -8.16 19.49
C PHE A 117 -1.53 -7.94 19.09
N GLY A 118 -0.94 -6.77 19.38
CA GLY A 118 0.40 -6.40 18.91
C GLY A 118 1.49 -7.41 19.28
N ASP A 119 1.54 -7.88 20.52
CA ASP A 119 2.55 -8.85 20.95
C ASP A 119 2.42 -10.18 20.19
N ARG A 120 1.18 -10.67 20.04
CA ARG A 120 0.87 -11.91 19.30
C ARG A 120 1.16 -11.74 17.81
N LEU A 121 0.84 -10.59 17.24
CA LEU A 121 1.09 -10.22 15.85
C LEU A 121 2.59 -10.22 15.55
N LEU A 122 3.37 -9.48 16.33
CA LEU A 122 4.82 -9.36 16.15
C LEU A 122 5.52 -10.72 16.34
N ALA A 123 5.10 -11.50 17.35
CA ALA A 123 5.60 -12.85 17.56
C ALA A 123 5.27 -13.78 16.37
N GLY A 124 4.02 -13.75 15.91
CA GLY A 124 3.53 -14.57 14.80
C GLY A 124 4.22 -14.25 13.47
N LEU A 125 4.53 -12.98 13.20
CA LEU A 125 5.19 -12.56 11.96
C LEU A 125 6.71 -12.78 11.94
N LYS A 126 7.34 -13.12 13.07
CA LYS A 126 8.79 -13.31 13.14
C LYS A 126 9.28 -14.31 12.08
N GLY A 127 10.27 -13.88 11.29
CA GLY A 127 10.88 -14.69 10.22
C GLY A 127 10.06 -14.86 8.95
N SER A 128 8.89 -14.21 8.83
CA SER A 128 8.03 -14.31 7.63
C SER A 128 8.43 -13.37 6.49
N GLY A 129 9.19 -12.31 6.77
CA GLY A 129 9.42 -11.21 5.82
C GLY A 129 8.23 -10.25 5.67
N LEU A 130 7.16 -10.46 6.44
CA LEU A 130 6.01 -9.56 6.57
C LEU A 130 6.12 -8.77 7.87
N ASP A 131 5.53 -7.58 7.90
CA ASP A 131 5.48 -6.73 9.09
C ASP A 131 4.05 -6.40 9.51
N ALA A 132 3.92 -5.79 10.69
CA ALA A 132 2.64 -5.46 11.29
C ALA A 132 1.86 -4.39 10.51
N GLU A 133 2.56 -3.52 9.76
CA GLU A 133 1.91 -2.41 9.08
C GLU A 133 1.28 -2.85 7.77
N LEU A 134 1.86 -3.83 7.09
CA LEU A 134 1.21 -4.54 5.99
C LEU A 134 -0.07 -5.23 6.47
N VAL A 135 -0.02 -5.90 7.63
CA VAL A 135 -1.20 -6.54 8.23
C VAL A 135 -2.29 -5.53 8.55
N CYS A 136 -1.92 -4.39 9.15
CA CYS A 136 -2.86 -3.30 9.43
C CYS A 136 -3.42 -2.70 8.13
N ALA A 137 -2.60 -2.51 7.09
CA ALA A 137 -3.05 -2.00 5.80
C ALA A 137 -4.07 -2.92 5.13
N ILE A 138 -3.86 -4.25 5.19
CA ILE A 138 -4.82 -5.24 4.70
C ILE A 138 -6.09 -5.21 5.53
N ALA A 139 -6.03 -5.19 6.86
CA ALA A 139 -7.21 -5.07 7.70
C ALA A 139 -8.00 -3.78 7.42
N CYS A 140 -7.30 -2.65 7.23
CA CYS A 140 -7.85 -1.36 6.82
C CYS A 140 -8.59 -1.44 5.48
N LYS A 141 -8.08 -2.24 4.54
CA LYS A 141 -8.65 -2.41 3.19
C LYS A 141 -9.84 -3.37 3.17
N GLU A 142 -9.79 -4.44 3.97
CA GLU A 142 -10.73 -5.55 3.91
C GLU A 142 -11.91 -5.40 4.88
N THR A 143 -11.64 -5.37 6.19
CA THR A 143 -12.66 -5.64 7.21
C THR A 143 -12.93 -4.46 8.14
N ALA A 144 -11.93 -3.63 8.38
CA ALA A 144 -12.02 -2.47 9.28
C ALA A 144 -13.13 -1.47 8.94
N PRO A 145 -13.50 -1.23 7.65
CA PRO A 145 -14.64 -0.38 7.32
C PRO A 145 -15.95 -0.77 8.01
N VAL A 146 -16.08 -2.04 8.41
CA VAL A 146 -17.27 -2.54 9.12
C VAL A 146 -17.03 -2.61 10.63
N TRP A 147 -15.99 -3.33 11.08
CA TRP A 147 -15.87 -3.68 12.49
C TRP A 147 -15.35 -2.56 13.38
N LEU A 148 -14.68 -1.54 12.82
CA LEU A 148 -14.12 -0.43 13.59
C LEU A 148 -15.20 0.28 14.42
N GLY A 149 -16.40 0.44 13.85
CA GLY A 149 -17.55 1.04 14.54
C GLY A 149 -18.12 0.22 15.70
N TRP A 150 -17.64 -1.00 15.92
CA TRP A 150 -18.07 -1.83 17.06
C TRP A 150 -17.10 -1.80 18.23
N THR A 151 -15.88 -1.30 18.01
CA THR A 151 -14.80 -1.33 19.02
C THR A 151 -15.12 -0.52 20.27
N SER A 152 -16.02 0.46 20.18
CA SER A 152 -16.50 1.26 21.32
C SER A 152 -17.48 0.51 22.23
N ARG A 153 -18.04 -0.61 21.79
CA ARG A 153 -19.11 -1.34 22.50
C ARG A 153 -18.87 -2.85 22.64
N LEU A 154 -17.94 -3.43 21.89
CA LEU A 154 -17.62 -4.85 21.92
C LEU A 154 -16.16 -5.05 22.37
N ALA A 155 -15.93 -6.09 23.17
CA ALA A 155 -14.59 -6.55 23.49
C ALA A 155 -13.85 -7.06 22.22
N PRO A 156 -12.51 -7.05 22.19
CA PRO A 156 -11.74 -7.41 20.99
C PRO A 156 -12.08 -8.78 20.41
N ASP A 157 -12.21 -9.80 21.24
CA ASP A 157 -12.58 -11.14 20.77
C ASP A 157 -13.99 -11.15 20.18
N ALA A 158 -14.94 -10.42 20.79
CA ALA A 158 -16.29 -10.28 20.26
C ALA A 158 -16.32 -9.53 18.92
N VAL A 159 -15.37 -8.64 18.66
CA VAL A 159 -15.20 -8.02 17.33
C VAL A 159 -14.72 -9.05 16.31
N LEU A 160 -13.68 -9.84 16.64
CA LEU A 160 -13.13 -10.88 15.76
C LEU A 160 -14.19 -11.93 15.36
N MET A 161 -14.98 -12.39 16.32
CA MET A 161 -16.09 -13.34 16.10
C MET A 161 -17.12 -12.87 15.07
N ARG A 162 -17.18 -11.55 14.82
CA ARG A 162 -18.17 -10.91 13.94
C ARG A 162 -17.59 -10.53 12.58
N CYS A 163 -16.31 -10.81 12.34
CA CYS A 163 -15.70 -10.66 11.02
C CYS A 163 -16.16 -11.78 10.07
N VAL A 164 -17.44 -11.78 9.70
CA VAL A 164 -18.05 -12.67 8.72
C VAL A 164 -18.75 -11.81 7.68
N PHE A 165 -18.16 -11.71 6.48
CA PHE A 165 -18.61 -10.77 5.44
C PHE A 165 -18.72 -11.46 4.07
N ASP A 166 -19.16 -10.69 3.08
CA ASP A 166 -19.31 -11.14 1.70
C ASP A 166 -20.28 -12.31 1.52
N ALA A 167 -21.58 -12.02 1.53
CA ALA A 167 -22.61 -13.02 1.24
C ALA A 167 -22.36 -13.72 -0.11
N SER A 168 -22.55 -15.05 -0.16
CA SER A 168 -22.33 -15.87 -1.37
C SER A 168 -23.30 -15.54 -2.51
N GLY A 169 -23.25 -16.30 -3.62
CA GLY A 169 -24.00 -16.00 -4.85
C GLY A 169 -25.53 -16.06 -4.72
N ASP A 170 -26.06 -16.36 -3.53
CA ASP A 170 -27.50 -16.32 -3.23
C ASP A 170 -28.07 -14.91 -3.07
N VAL A 171 -27.22 -13.87 -3.00
CA VAL A 171 -27.71 -12.48 -2.91
C VAL A 171 -28.49 -12.13 -4.19
N PRO A 172 -29.73 -11.60 -4.07
CA PRO A 172 -30.53 -11.23 -5.24
C PRO A 172 -29.76 -10.31 -6.21
N GLY A 173 -29.77 -10.66 -7.49
CA GLY A 173 -29.09 -9.90 -8.55
C GLY A 173 -27.60 -10.19 -8.69
N THR A 174 -27.05 -11.12 -7.91
CA THR A 174 -25.63 -11.52 -8.03
C THR A 174 -25.48 -12.88 -8.73
N LYS A 175 -24.34 -13.11 -9.37
CA LYS A 175 -23.94 -14.40 -9.93
C LYS A 175 -22.51 -14.69 -9.52
N ARG A 176 -22.24 -15.93 -9.09
CA ARG A 176 -20.90 -16.38 -8.70
C ARG A 176 -20.51 -17.62 -9.47
N SER A 177 -19.28 -17.63 -10.00
CA SER A 177 -18.66 -18.81 -10.63
C SER A 177 -17.77 -19.59 -9.64
N ALA A 178 -17.09 -18.89 -8.73
CA ALA A 178 -16.27 -19.51 -7.69
C ALA A 178 -17.10 -20.26 -6.64
N PHE A 179 -16.52 -21.32 -6.09
CA PHE A 179 -17.15 -22.15 -5.06
C PHE A 179 -17.26 -21.43 -3.70
N PRO A 180 -18.33 -21.64 -2.91
CA PRO A 180 -19.64 -22.16 -3.31
C PRO A 180 -20.40 -21.14 -4.16
N ARG A 181 -21.02 -21.60 -5.24
CA ARG A 181 -21.81 -20.72 -6.13
C ARG A 181 -23.09 -20.28 -5.43
N ASN A 182 -23.67 -21.15 -4.62
CA ASN A 182 -24.85 -20.90 -3.82
C ASN A 182 -24.89 -21.82 -2.59
N THR A 183 -25.82 -21.56 -1.69
CA THR A 183 -25.96 -22.26 -0.41
C THR A 183 -26.45 -23.68 -0.57
N ALA A 184 -27.25 -23.97 -1.61
CA ALA A 184 -27.70 -25.33 -1.90
C ALA A 184 -26.51 -26.24 -2.24
N GLU A 185 -25.63 -25.79 -3.15
CA GLU A 185 -24.41 -26.51 -3.52
C GLU A 185 -23.49 -26.74 -2.30
N PHE A 186 -23.32 -25.73 -1.45
CA PHE A 186 -22.54 -25.89 -0.23
C PHE A 186 -23.17 -26.92 0.72
N ARG A 187 -24.50 -26.87 0.88
CA ARG A 187 -25.26 -27.79 1.73
C ARG A 187 -25.15 -29.24 1.25
N ASP A 188 -25.21 -29.45 -0.05
CA ASP A 188 -25.10 -30.79 -0.65
C ASP A 188 -23.73 -31.43 -0.38
N LEU A 189 -22.66 -30.63 -0.37
CA LEU A 189 -21.29 -31.12 -0.14
C LEU A 189 -20.92 -31.28 1.34
N TYR A 190 -21.34 -30.35 2.19
CA TYR A 190 -20.86 -30.26 3.58
C TYR A 190 -21.94 -30.58 4.63
N GLY A 191 -23.18 -30.81 4.20
CA GLY A 191 -24.32 -31.18 5.03
C GLY A 191 -25.00 -29.99 5.72
N SER A 192 -26.26 -30.19 6.12
CA SER A 192 -27.09 -29.14 6.75
C SER A 192 -26.49 -28.63 8.06
N ALA A 193 -25.94 -29.49 8.91
CA ALA A 193 -25.45 -29.08 10.22
C ALA A 193 -24.38 -27.98 10.15
N LEU A 194 -23.34 -28.17 9.32
CA LEU A 194 -22.29 -27.16 9.15
C LEU A 194 -22.82 -25.92 8.43
N THR A 195 -23.65 -26.13 7.40
CA THR A 195 -24.24 -25.03 6.62
C THR A 195 -25.07 -24.10 7.49
N ASP A 196 -25.96 -24.67 8.31
CA ASP A 196 -26.87 -23.93 9.18
C ASP A 196 -26.11 -23.22 10.31
N ASP A 197 -25.02 -23.80 10.82
CA ASP A 197 -24.14 -23.17 11.81
C ASP A 197 -23.41 -21.94 11.22
N LEU A 198 -22.85 -22.05 10.02
CA LEU A 198 -22.21 -20.92 9.33
C LEU A 198 -23.21 -19.80 8.98
N ILE A 199 -24.42 -20.15 8.56
CA ILE A 199 -25.52 -19.19 8.36
C ILE A 199 -25.87 -18.48 9.68
N GLY A 200 -25.97 -19.25 10.77
CA GLY A 200 -26.24 -18.73 12.11
C GLY A 200 -25.18 -17.73 12.57
N GLU A 201 -23.90 -18.02 12.32
CA GLU A 201 -22.78 -17.13 12.60
C GLU A 201 -22.85 -15.84 11.79
N ALA A 202 -23.09 -15.93 10.48
CA ALA A 202 -23.25 -14.77 9.63
C ALA A 202 -24.43 -13.89 10.07
N ASN A 203 -25.54 -14.50 10.50
CA ASN A 203 -26.72 -13.78 10.98
C ASN A 203 -26.45 -12.99 12.27
N LYS A 204 -25.55 -13.47 13.15
CA LYS A 204 -25.10 -12.68 14.31
C LYS A 204 -24.43 -11.37 13.86
N THR A 205 -23.61 -11.42 12.82
CA THR A 205 -23.00 -10.22 12.22
C THR A 205 -24.03 -9.34 11.50
N ARG A 206 -24.99 -9.92 10.77
CA ARG A 206 -26.06 -9.16 10.09
C ARG A 206 -26.88 -8.34 11.07
N ARG A 207 -27.28 -8.91 12.21
CA ARG A 207 -28.02 -8.18 13.26
C ARG A 207 -27.23 -7.01 13.83
N LEU A 208 -25.91 -7.16 14.05
CA LEU A 208 -25.05 -6.05 14.49
C LEU A 208 -24.96 -4.90 13.49
N ARG A 209 -25.16 -5.20 12.20
CA ARG A 209 -25.20 -4.25 11.09
C ARG A 209 -26.61 -3.73 10.79
N GLY A 210 -27.62 -4.13 11.56
CA GLY A 210 -29.01 -3.71 11.36
C GLY A 210 -29.72 -4.40 10.19
N TYR A 211 -29.19 -5.53 9.69
CA TYR A 211 -29.83 -6.32 8.64
C TYR A 211 -30.68 -7.45 9.23
N PRO A 212 -31.81 -7.83 8.56
CA PRO A 212 -32.56 -9.01 8.93
C PRO A 212 -31.75 -10.29 8.66
N ASP A 213 -32.09 -11.39 9.30
CA ASP A 213 -31.47 -12.69 9.05
C ASP A 213 -31.63 -13.11 7.58
N ALA A 214 -30.66 -13.87 7.07
CA ALA A 214 -30.67 -14.47 5.74
C ALA A 214 -30.38 -15.96 5.81
N ALA A 215 -30.74 -16.70 4.76
CA ALA A 215 -30.61 -18.15 4.67
C ALA A 215 -29.44 -18.59 3.78
N TRP A 216 -28.38 -17.78 3.67
CA TRP A 216 -27.25 -18.07 2.81
C TRP A 216 -25.90 -18.03 3.54
N VAL A 217 -24.97 -18.85 3.06
CA VAL A 217 -23.58 -18.90 3.55
C VAL A 217 -22.83 -17.65 3.11
N TYR A 218 -21.94 -17.18 3.97
CA TYR A 218 -21.04 -16.06 3.71
C TYR A 218 -19.66 -16.56 3.28
N ARG A 219 -18.88 -15.71 2.61
CA ARG A 219 -17.61 -16.10 1.99
C ARG A 219 -16.41 -15.81 2.87
N GLY A 220 -16.32 -14.62 3.45
CA GLY A 220 -15.11 -14.17 4.13
C GLY A 220 -15.21 -14.31 5.64
N TYR A 221 -14.25 -15.03 6.24
CA TYR A 221 -14.20 -15.27 7.68
C TYR A 221 -12.91 -14.72 8.29
N GLY A 222 -13.05 -14.12 9.47
CA GLY A 222 -11.94 -13.56 10.23
C GLY A 222 -11.47 -12.20 9.75
N LEU A 223 -10.51 -11.65 10.49
CA LEU A 223 -9.97 -10.30 10.30
C LEU A 223 -9.39 -10.06 8.90
N PHE A 224 -8.91 -11.13 8.25
CA PHE A 224 -8.22 -11.08 6.96
C PHE A 224 -9.04 -11.67 5.78
N GLN A 225 -10.34 -11.89 5.98
CA GLN A 225 -11.27 -12.42 4.96
C GLN A 225 -10.82 -13.75 4.33
N TYR A 226 -10.61 -14.77 5.16
CA TYR A 226 -10.32 -16.11 4.65
C TYR A 226 -11.54 -16.68 3.93
N ASP A 227 -11.38 -16.97 2.63
CA ASP A 227 -12.49 -17.37 1.76
C ASP A 227 -12.93 -18.81 2.06
N ILE A 228 -14.23 -19.00 2.21
CA ILE A 228 -14.88 -20.29 2.46
C ILE A 228 -14.53 -21.37 1.43
N GLN A 229 -14.07 -21.01 0.23
CA GLN A 229 -13.59 -21.97 -0.77
C GLN A 229 -12.45 -22.86 -0.22
N HIS A 230 -11.69 -22.36 0.76
CA HIS A 230 -10.59 -23.12 1.35
C HIS A 230 -11.04 -24.24 2.28
N ILE A 231 -12.34 -24.36 2.58
CA ILE A 231 -12.89 -25.44 3.40
C ILE A 231 -12.57 -26.84 2.85
N GLU A 232 -12.32 -26.97 1.54
CA GLU A 232 -11.89 -28.21 0.90
C GLU A 232 -10.60 -28.78 1.51
N ASN A 233 -9.70 -27.89 1.95
CA ASN A 233 -8.38 -28.23 2.49
C ASN A 233 -8.23 -27.85 3.97
N ASP A 234 -9.20 -27.15 4.54
CA ASP A 234 -9.14 -26.58 5.89
C ASP A 234 -10.52 -26.56 6.56
N ARG A 235 -11.17 -27.72 6.59
CA ARG A 235 -12.51 -27.86 7.16
C ARG A 235 -12.59 -27.44 8.64
N GLU A 236 -11.55 -27.75 9.42
CA GLU A 236 -11.49 -27.46 10.85
C GLU A 236 -11.59 -25.96 11.14
N PHE A 237 -10.94 -25.11 10.35
CA PHE A 237 -11.00 -23.66 10.54
C PHE A 237 -12.44 -23.12 10.53
N PHE A 238 -13.28 -23.67 9.65
CA PHE A 238 -14.67 -23.25 9.51
C PHE A 238 -15.60 -24.01 10.47
N ALA A 239 -15.41 -25.32 10.65
CA ALA A 239 -16.26 -26.12 11.53
C ALA A 239 -16.11 -25.73 13.00
N ASP A 240 -14.87 -25.47 13.44
CA ASP A 240 -14.55 -25.17 14.84
C ASP A 240 -14.46 -23.68 15.13
N LYS A 241 -14.87 -22.85 14.16
CA LYS A 241 -14.93 -21.39 14.24
C LYS A 241 -13.59 -20.76 14.60
N LEU A 242 -12.48 -21.27 14.06
CA LEU A 242 -11.14 -20.79 14.39
C LEU A 242 -10.93 -19.31 14.01
N TRP A 243 -11.76 -18.74 13.15
CA TRP A 243 -11.76 -17.28 12.88
C TRP A 243 -12.10 -16.43 14.11
N TYR A 244 -12.60 -17.03 15.20
CA TYR A 244 -12.77 -16.38 16.49
C TYR A 244 -11.43 -16.04 17.15
N GLN A 245 -10.36 -16.75 16.76
CA GLN A 245 -9.06 -16.66 17.38
C GLN A 245 -8.12 -15.86 16.49
N PHE A 246 -7.51 -14.81 17.05
CA PHE A 246 -6.56 -13.97 16.32
C PHE A 246 -5.38 -14.77 15.76
N ASP A 247 -4.78 -15.66 16.58
CA ASP A 247 -3.62 -16.44 16.14
C ASP A 247 -3.95 -17.38 14.98
N ALA A 248 -5.13 -18.02 14.99
CA ALA A 248 -5.55 -18.87 13.89
C ALA A 248 -5.77 -18.07 12.59
N CYS A 249 -6.34 -16.86 12.69
CA CYS A 249 -6.46 -15.95 11.55
C CYS A 249 -5.07 -15.54 11.02
N LEU A 250 -4.18 -15.15 11.92
CA LEU A 250 -2.83 -14.70 11.59
C LEU A 250 -1.99 -15.82 10.96
N ASP A 251 -2.09 -17.03 11.48
CA ASP A 251 -1.39 -18.20 10.95
C ASP A 251 -1.84 -18.55 9.53
N ARG A 252 -3.15 -18.46 9.25
CA ARG A 252 -3.67 -18.66 7.89
C ARG A 252 -3.18 -17.57 6.94
N PHE A 253 -3.32 -16.31 7.33
CA PHE A 253 -2.82 -15.17 6.58
C PHE A 253 -1.32 -15.32 6.28
N LYS A 254 -0.50 -15.62 7.30
CA LYS A 254 0.95 -15.77 7.18
C LYS A 254 1.32 -16.90 6.24
N ARG A 255 0.69 -18.07 6.35
CA ARG A 255 0.96 -19.21 5.44
C ARG A 255 0.67 -18.82 3.99
N GLU A 256 -0.51 -18.29 3.74
CA GLU A 256 -0.93 -17.89 2.40
C GLU A 256 -0.02 -16.80 1.81
N MET A 257 0.31 -15.78 2.58
CA MET A 257 1.23 -14.73 2.14
C MET A 257 2.65 -15.25 1.91
N SER A 258 3.16 -16.14 2.76
CA SER A 258 4.49 -16.72 2.60
C SER A 258 4.59 -17.56 1.32
N ASP A 259 3.53 -18.32 1.00
CA ASP A 259 3.46 -19.09 -0.23
C ASP A 259 3.39 -18.18 -1.47
N LYS A 260 2.59 -17.11 -1.40
CA LYS A 260 2.48 -16.11 -2.48
C LYS A 260 3.78 -15.33 -2.67
N LEU A 261 4.51 -15.05 -1.59
CA LEU A 261 5.82 -14.41 -1.62
C LEU A 261 6.86 -15.31 -2.27
N ARG A 262 6.88 -16.60 -1.92
CA ARG A 262 7.74 -17.61 -2.55
C ARG A 262 7.43 -17.75 -4.04
N ALA A 263 6.15 -17.86 -4.40
CA ALA A 263 5.70 -17.93 -5.79
C ALA A 263 5.97 -16.64 -6.59
N SER A 264 6.29 -15.55 -5.91
CA SER A 264 6.64 -14.25 -6.49
C SER A 264 8.13 -13.94 -6.39
N ASN A 265 8.98 -14.95 -6.14
CA ASN A 265 10.44 -14.79 -6.00
C ASN A 265 10.85 -13.73 -4.96
N GLY A 266 10.08 -13.59 -3.88
CA GLY A 266 10.33 -12.60 -2.82
C GLY A 266 9.80 -11.19 -3.13
N VAL A 267 9.14 -10.97 -4.27
CA VAL A 267 8.56 -9.66 -4.62
C VAL A 267 7.23 -9.48 -3.87
N LEU A 268 7.25 -8.65 -2.82
CA LEU A 268 6.08 -8.40 -1.98
C LEU A 268 4.88 -7.86 -2.78
N ALA A 269 5.14 -6.96 -3.72
CA ALA A 269 4.11 -6.36 -4.57
C ALA A 269 3.31 -7.41 -5.37
N ASP A 270 4.00 -8.38 -5.94
CA ASP A 270 3.34 -9.48 -6.65
C ASP A 270 2.63 -10.43 -5.70
N ALA A 271 3.18 -10.64 -4.51
CA ALA A 271 2.57 -11.46 -3.48
C ALA A 271 1.24 -10.85 -2.98
N VAL A 272 1.20 -9.54 -2.71
CA VAL A 272 -0.02 -8.81 -2.31
C VAL A 272 -1.05 -8.76 -3.44
N ARG A 273 -0.61 -8.59 -4.69
CA ARG A 273 -1.52 -8.69 -5.85
C ARG A 273 -2.19 -10.06 -5.90
N ARG A 274 -1.39 -11.13 -5.80
CA ARG A 274 -1.87 -12.52 -5.74
C ARG A 274 -2.67 -12.80 -4.46
N TYR A 275 -2.46 -12.03 -3.39
CA TYR A 275 -3.22 -12.14 -2.16
C TYR A 275 -4.69 -11.94 -2.44
N ASN A 276 -5.01 -10.82 -3.10
CA ASN A 276 -6.36 -10.48 -3.51
C ASN A 276 -6.85 -11.28 -4.74
N GLY A 277 -6.01 -11.47 -5.76
CA GLY A 277 -6.38 -12.25 -6.94
C GLY A 277 -5.60 -11.90 -8.22
N SER A 278 -6.32 -11.69 -9.32
CA SER A 278 -5.75 -11.42 -10.64
C SER A 278 -6.50 -10.29 -11.37
N GLY A 279 -5.86 -9.74 -12.39
CA GLY A 279 -6.39 -8.65 -13.20
C GLY A 279 -6.29 -7.25 -12.56
N PRO A 280 -6.89 -6.23 -13.20
CA PRO A 280 -6.69 -4.82 -12.84
C PRO A 280 -7.14 -4.46 -11.42
N MET A 281 -8.20 -5.11 -10.91
CA MET A 281 -8.67 -4.87 -9.54
C MET A 281 -7.66 -5.34 -8.49
N ALA A 282 -6.97 -6.45 -8.75
CA ALA A 282 -5.93 -6.96 -7.86
C ALA A 282 -4.65 -6.09 -7.92
N GLU A 283 -4.35 -5.49 -9.07
CA GLU A 283 -3.27 -4.51 -9.20
C GLU A 283 -3.57 -3.23 -8.42
N GLN A 284 -4.80 -2.70 -8.56
CA GLN A 284 -5.25 -1.57 -7.76
C GLN A 284 -5.22 -1.89 -6.27
N TYR A 285 -5.67 -3.08 -5.87
CA TYR A 285 -5.60 -3.54 -4.49
C TYR A 285 -4.17 -3.51 -3.95
N ARG A 286 -3.22 -4.09 -4.71
CA ARG A 286 -1.79 -4.09 -4.36
C ARG A 286 -1.29 -2.67 -4.13
N ASP A 287 -1.53 -1.77 -5.08
CA ASP A 287 -1.01 -0.40 -5.02
C ASP A 287 -1.57 0.35 -3.80
N GLN A 288 -2.86 0.17 -3.52
CA GLN A 288 -3.52 0.76 -2.35
C GLN A 288 -2.98 0.21 -1.03
N VAL A 289 -2.82 -1.11 -0.91
CA VAL A 289 -2.32 -1.75 0.32
C VAL A 289 -0.87 -1.40 0.58
N LEU A 290 -0.01 -1.45 -0.43
CA LEU A 290 1.41 -1.11 -0.25
C LEU A 290 1.61 0.36 0.10
N ALA A 291 0.90 1.27 -0.57
CA ALA A 291 0.96 2.69 -0.24
C ALA A 291 0.43 2.96 1.19
N MET A 292 -0.63 2.26 1.61
CA MET A 292 -1.13 2.36 2.99
C MET A 292 -0.12 1.80 4.00
N SER A 293 0.55 0.69 3.70
CA SER A 293 1.59 0.10 4.54
C SER A 293 2.75 1.07 4.74
N GLU A 294 3.28 1.66 3.65
CA GLU A 294 4.35 2.66 3.69
C GLU A 294 3.94 3.91 4.49
N TRP A 295 2.70 4.36 4.31
CA TRP A 295 2.13 5.47 5.06
C TRP A 295 2.05 5.17 6.57
N LEU A 296 1.55 3.99 6.96
CA LEU A 296 1.47 3.57 8.36
C LEU A 296 2.85 3.45 9.01
N HIS A 297 3.88 3.00 8.30
CA HIS A 297 5.26 3.03 8.79
C HIS A 297 5.73 4.45 9.12
N THR A 298 5.42 5.41 8.26
CA THR A 298 5.80 6.81 8.44
C THR A 298 5.05 7.41 9.65
N ALA A 299 3.74 7.20 9.72
CA ALA A 299 2.92 7.69 10.82
C ALA A 299 3.27 7.05 12.18
N ALA A 300 3.73 5.79 12.18
CA ALA A 300 4.22 5.13 13.39
C ALA A 300 5.57 5.67 13.89
N ALA A 301 6.38 6.25 13.00
CA ALA A 301 7.69 6.82 13.34
C ALA A 301 7.61 8.26 13.88
N GLU A 302 6.48 8.95 13.71
CA GLU A 302 6.30 10.29 14.26
C GLU A 302 5.93 10.23 15.75
N PRO A 303 6.61 11.01 16.62
CA PRO A 303 6.21 11.13 18.02
C PRO A 303 4.80 11.73 18.09
N ALA A 304 4.00 11.24 19.04
CA ALA A 304 2.53 11.41 19.15
C ALA A 304 1.98 12.86 19.33
N GLY A 305 2.71 13.91 18.92
CA GLY A 305 2.33 15.32 19.05
C GLY A 305 2.49 16.19 17.80
N ALA A 306 2.89 15.65 16.64
CA ALA A 306 3.14 16.48 15.44
C ALA A 306 1.91 16.67 14.53
N LEU A 307 0.86 15.86 14.68
CA LEU A 307 -0.30 15.84 13.77
C LEU A 307 -1.45 16.79 14.16
N LEU A 308 -1.23 17.73 15.11
CA LEU A 308 -2.22 18.73 15.53
C LEU A 308 -1.62 20.14 15.67
N ALA A 309 -0.83 20.58 14.69
CA ALA A 309 -0.41 21.98 14.55
C ALA A 309 -0.83 22.54 13.19
#